data_AF-A0A4R3NNG9-F1
#
_entry.id   AF-A0A4R3NNG9-F1
#
_cell.length_a   1.000
_cell.length_b   1.000
_cell.length_c   1.000
_cell.angle_alpha   90.00
_cell.angle_beta   90.00
_cell.angle_gamma   90.00
#
_symmetry.space_group_name_H-M   'P 1'
#
loop_
_entity.id
_entity.type
_entity.pdbx_description
1 polymer ?
#
loop_
_entity_poly.entity_id
_entity_poly.type
_entity_poly.pdbx_seq_one_letter_code
_entity_poly.pdbx_strand_id
1 'polypeptide(L)'
;MRKELKEVTKTFTSKVKNPILFTFGVSWVIFNWKVILFTLFSDTDILVKITYISINADKLSFLYSFFISVCYAYLMPQLTYWIRKSLFRINRKDKQISVIEQQKTLKDSIKLNELKAKNIFAFDRVKVGQENEIQKMKEEITQSKNREGELVKDKENAIKDKNDALSEKNKAIKEKNDAIKHRDVAYQKLDKQSKLYHQCESELDELILFITSKGVNGISGNISNELYDSMRKIIKEKLYINPYLSIDSNMDYYTAGKFRDVILDTPNIAIKYTTEAELFSKYLSTSNFINSLNLEQLMYIQLHLSNKKVTRK
;
A
#
# COMPACT_ATOMS: atom_id res chain seq x y z
N MET A 1 23.78 9.53 101.42
CA MET A 1 22.62 10.46 101.40
C MET A 1 21.53 10.07 100.38
N ARG A 2 21.82 9.91 99.07
CA ARG A 2 20.79 9.54 98.07
C ARG A 2 20.19 8.12 98.22
N LYS A 3 20.95 7.13 98.74
CA LYS A 3 20.46 5.76 98.99
C LYS A 3 19.55 5.71 100.24
N GLU A 4 19.99 6.30 101.33
CA GLU A 4 19.19 6.52 102.55
C GLU A 4 17.84 7.20 102.27
N LEU A 5 17.85 8.28 101.48
CA LEU A 5 16.61 8.96 101.07
C LEU A 5 15.68 8.04 100.25
N LYS A 6 16.25 7.18 99.39
CA LYS A 6 15.47 6.21 98.61
C LYS A 6 14.87 5.10 99.48
N GLU A 7 15.52 4.70 100.56
CA GLU A 7 15.00 3.70 101.49
C GLU A 7 13.93 4.27 102.43
N VAL A 8 14.11 5.50 102.91
CA VAL A 8 13.10 6.24 103.68
C VAL A 8 11.86 6.49 102.83
N THR A 9 12.02 6.93 101.58
CA THR A 9 10.89 7.15 100.66
C THR A 9 10.16 5.86 100.29
N LYS A 10 10.87 4.74 100.06
CA LYS A 10 10.22 3.42 99.84
C LYS A 10 9.43 2.95 101.05
N THR A 11 9.96 3.14 102.26
CA THR A 11 9.30 2.78 103.52
C THR A 11 8.10 3.69 103.82
N PHE A 12 8.20 4.98 103.50
CA PHE A 12 7.08 5.91 103.57
C PHE A 12 6.00 5.52 102.55
N THR A 13 6.39 5.25 101.30
CA THR A 13 5.47 4.87 100.21
C THR A 13 4.71 3.57 100.53
N SER A 14 5.37 2.59 101.18
CA SER A 14 4.71 1.33 101.57
C SER A 14 3.73 1.51 102.74
N LYS A 15 3.99 2.43 103.68
CA LYS A 15 3.10 2.75 104.81
C LYS A 15 1.96 3.70 104.41
N VAL A 16 2.17 4.55 103.40
CA VAL A 16 1.16 5.42 102.76
C VAL A 16 0.15 4.63 101.90
N LYS A 17 0.36 3.32 101.72
CA LYS A 17 -0.60 2.44 101.04
C LYS A 17 -1.96 2.36 101.72
N ASN A 18 -2.08 2.75 103.00
CA ASN A 18 -3.37 2.93 103.63
C ASN A 18 -3.86 4.37 103.37
N PRO A 19 -4.82 4.58 102.46
CA PRO A 19 -5.23 5.93 102.05
C PRO A 19 -5.80 6.73 103.21
N ILE A 20 -6.43 6.05 104.19
CA ILE A 20 -7.03 6.65 105.37
C ILE A 20 -5.93 7.19 106.29
N LEU A 21 -4.88 6.42 106.56
CA LEU A 21 -3.79 6.86 107.43
C LEU A 21 -3.02 8.04 106.81
N PHE A 22 -2.83 8.04 105.50
CA PHE A 22 -2.18 9.15 104.80
C PHE A 22 -3.02 10.42 104.85
N THR A 23 -4.30 10.35 104.49
CA THR A 23 -5.19 11.51 104.49
C THR A 23 -5.44 12.01 105.90
N PHE A 24 -5.47 11.10 106.88
CA PHE A 24 -5.54 11.44 108.30
C PHE A 24 -4.30 12.23 108.74
N GLY A 25 -3.10 11.74 108.43
CA GLY A 25 -1.85 12.43 108.78
C GLY A 25 -1.75 13.81 108.14
N VAL A 26 -2.07 13.93 106.85
CA VAL A 26 -2.10 15.22 106.14
C VAL A 26 -3.14 16.15 106.74
N SER A 27 -4.35 15.65 107.01
CA SER A 27 -5.42 16.42 107.64
C SER A 27 -5.02 16.92 109.04
N TRP A 28 -4.41 16.06 109.86
CA TRP A 28 -3.95 16.42 111.20
C TRP A 28 -2.87 17.50 111.18
N VAL A 29 -1.94 17.43 110.24
CA VAL A 29 -0.94 18.50 110.03
C VAL A 29 -1.61 19.80 109.62
N ILE A 30 -2.63 19.76 108.75
CA ILE A 30 -3.38 20.95 108.33
C ILE A 30 -4.14 21.57 109.51
N PHE A 31 -4.75 20.79 110.41
CA PHE A 31 -5.49 21.33 111.54
C PHE A 31 -4.59 21.79 112.70
N ASN A 32 -3.46 21.11 112.92
CA ASN A 32 -2.51 21.44 114.00
C ASN A 32 -1.33 22.29 113.51
N TRP A 33 -1.45 22.93 112.35
CA TRP A 33 -0.39 23.69 111.70
C TRP A 33 0.22 24.76 112.62
N LYS A 34 -0.60 25.45 113.43
CA LYS A 34 -0.13 26.45 114.40
C LYS A 34 0.78 25.86 115.48
N VAL A 35 0.44 24.66 115.99
CA VAL A 35 1.23 23.96 117.00
C VAL A 35 2.56 23.49 116.42
N ILE A 36 2.53 22.97 115.19
CA ILE A 36 3.73 22.52 114.46
C ILE A 36 4.66 23.72 114.20
N LEU A 37 4.13 24.82 113.68
CA LEU A 37 4.91 26.02 113.40
C LEU A 37 5.48 26.65 114.68
N PHE A 38 4.68 26.77 115.74
CA PHE A 38 5.15 27.29 117.02
C PHE A 38 6.26 26.43 117.62
N THR A 39 6.12 25.10 117.56
CA THR A 39 7.13 24.19 118.13
C THR A 39 8.45 24.25 117.36
N LEU A 40 8.38 24.28 116.03
CA LEU A 40 9.56 24.26 115.15
C LEU A 40 10.28 25.61 115.06
N PHE A 41 9.55 26.73 115.10
CA PHE A 41 10.12 28.05 114.80
C PHE A 41 10.11 29.05 115.96
N SER A 42 9.53 28.72 117.12
CA SER A 42 9.60 29.61 118.30
C SER A 42 10.96 29.48 119.00
N ASP A 43 11.56 30.61 119.39
CA ASP A 43 12.82 30.67 120.17
C ASP A 43 12.62 30.52 121.69
N THR A 44 11.41 30.16 122.14
CA THR A 44 11.08 29.98 123.56
C THR A 44 11.65 28.69 124.16
N ASP A 45 11.89 28.70 125.48
CA ASP A 45 12.31 27.51 126.23
C ASP A 45 11.39 26.30 125.98
N ILE A 46 12.00 25.11 126.03
CA ILE A 46 11.32 23.84 125.75
C ILE A 46 10.09 23.61 126.65
N LEU A 47 10.14 24.08 127.90
CA LEU A 47 9.03 23.96 128.85
C LEU A 47 7.80 24.76 128.38
N VAL A 48 8.01 25.98 127.87
CA VAL A 48 6.94 26.82 127.32
C VAL A 48 6.32 26.17 126.09
N LYS A 49 7.13 25.52 125.24
CA LYS A 49 6.65 24.75 124.08
C LYS A 49 5.76 23.58 124.49
N ILE A 50 6.16 22.81 125.51
CA ILE A 50 5.36 21.68 126.02
C ILE A 50 4.03 22.17 126.58
N THR A 51 4.04 23.25 127.36
CA THR A 51 2.80 23.86 127.90
C THR A 51 1.90 24.36 126.78
N TYR A 52 2.47 25.01 125.74
CA TYR A 52 1.70 25.47 124.59
C TYR A 52 1.05 24.32 123.81
N ILE A 53 1.78 23.22 123.58
CA ILE A 53 1.21 22.00 122.98
C ILE A 53 0.10 21.46 123.87
N SER A 54 0.30 21.38 125.18
CA SER A 54 -0.70 20.82 126.10
C SER A 54 -2.00 21.63 126.14
N ILE A 55 -1.94 22.95 125.89
CA ILE A 55 -3.11 23.82 125.88
C ILE A 55 -3.79 23.84 124.50
N ASN A 56 -3.01 23.82 123.42
CA ASN A 56 -3.52 24.00 122.05
C ASN A 56 -3.68 22.70 121.25
N ALA A 57 -3.20 21.56 121.77
CA ALA A 57 -3.50 20.24 121.23
C ALA A 57 -4.93 19.85 121.61
N ASP A 58 -5.89 20.52 120.98
CA ASP A 58 -7.31 20.24 121.17
C ASP A 58 -7.64 18.82 120.68
N LYS A 59 -8.27 18.04 121.56
CA LYS A 59 -8.81 16.70 121.22
C LYS A 59 -9.79 16.75 120.04
N LEU A 60 -10.41 17.90 119.81
CA LEU A 60 -11.34 18.15 118.71
C LEU A 60 -10.65 18.14 117.33
N SER A 61 -9.42 18.66 117.23
CA SER A 61 -8.62 18.68 116.00
C SER A 61 -8.29 17.26 115.50
N PHE A 62 -8.09 16.32 116.42
CA PHE A 62 -7.92 14.90 116.09
C PHE A 62 -9.20 14.32 115.45
N LEU A 63 -10.37 14.64 116.00
CA LEU A 63 -11.66 14.16 115.52
C LEU A 63 -11.99 14.70 114.13
N TYR A 64 -11.76 15.99 113.85
CA TYR A 64 -11.93 16.57 112.51
C TYR A 64 -11.01 15.90 111.48
N SER A 65 -9.77 15.62 111.87
CA SER A 65 -8.80 14.96 111.00
C SER A 65 -9.23 13.55 110.63
N PHE A 66 -9.85 12.83 111.58
CA PHE A 66 -10.44 11.52 111.37
C PHE A 66 -11.64 11.57 110.43
N PHE A 67 -12.59 12.48 110.67
CA PHE A 67 -13.77 12.63 109.81
C PHE A 67 -13.40 13.00 108.37
N ILE A 68 -12.47 13.93 108.16
CA ILE A 68 -12.03 14.33 106.82
C ILE A 68 -11.34 13.18 106.09
N SER A 69 -10.55 12.37 106.81
CA SER A 69 -9.93 11.18 106.24
C SER A 69 -10.98 10.16 105.77
N VAL A 70 -11.99 9.89 106.59
CA VAL A 70 -13.10 8.98 106.24
C VAL A 70 -13.93 9.54 105.08
N CYS A 71 -14.27 10.84 105.11
CA CYS A 71 -14.98 11.52 104.03
C CYS A 71 -14.20 11.45 102.72
N TYR A 72 -12.89 11.72 102.74
CA TYR A 72 -12.05 11.63 101.54
C TYR A 72 -11.98 10.20 101.01
N ALA A 73 -11.78 9.22 101.88
CA ALA A 73 -11.75 7.80 101.49
C ALA A 73 -13.06 7.35 100.83
N TYR A 74 -14.21 7.89 101.27
CA TYR A 74 -15.52 7.62 100.68
C TYR A 74 -15.79 8.41 99.39
N LEU A 75 -15.38 9.68 99.33
CA LEU A 75 -15.65 10.57 98.19
C LEU A 75 -14.78 10.24 96.96
N MET A 76 -13.53 9.81 97.16
CA MET A 76 -12.59 9.54 96.05
C MET A 76 -13.09 8.47 95.06
N PRO A 77 -13.62 7.31 95.49
CA PRO A 77 -14.23 6.34 94.58
C PRO A 77 -15.38 6.93 93.75
N GLN A 78 -16.24 7.75 94.36
CA GLN A 78 -17.40 8.35 93.70
C GLN A 78 -16.97 9.38 92.65
N LEU A 79 -16.00 10.23 92.99
CA LEU A 79 -15.43 11.21 92.06
C LEU A 79 -14.77 10.50 90.87
N THR A 80 -14.01 9.44 91.13
CA THR A 80 -13.35 8.64 90.09
C THR A 80 -14.37 7.96 89.16
N TYR A 81 -15.46 7.42 89.72
CA TYR A 81 -16.56 6.85 88.93
C TYR A 81 -17.21 7.91 88.02
N TRP A 82 -17.47 9.10 88.55
CA TRP A 82 -18.08 10.19 87.79
C TRP A 82 -17.19 10.66 86.62
N ILE A 83 -15.89 10.85 86.88
CA ILE A 83 -14.91 11.21 85.85
C ILE A 83 -14.86 10.14 84.75
N ARG A 84 -14.77 8.86 85.13
CA ARG A 84 -14.75 7.75 84.17
C ARG A 84 -16.01 7.69 83.32
N LYS A 85 -17.18 7.91 83.93
CA LYS A 85 -18.47 7.92 83.22
C LYS A 85 -18.53 9.04 82.18
N SER A 86 -18.02 10.23 82.51
CA SER A 86 -17.94 11.36 81.59
C SER A 86 -16.98 11.09 80.43
N LEU A 87 -15.78 10.60 80.73
CA LEU A 87 -14.79 10.23 79.69
C LEU A 87 -15.28 9.13 78.77
N PHE A 88 -16.00 8.14 79.30
CA PHE A 88 -16.56 7.05 78.49
C PHE A 88 -17.57 7.55 77.45
N ARG A 89 -18.38 8.57 77.77
CA ARG A 89 -19.32 9.16 76.81
C ARG A 89 -18.60 9.86 75.66
N ILE A 90 -17.51 10.55 75.94
CA ILE A 90 -16.70 11.26 74.94
C ILE A 90 -16.03 10.22 74.02
N ASN A 91 -15.29 9.28 74.61
CA ASN A 91 -14.57 8.23 73.85
C ASN A 91 -15.52 7.38 72.98
N ARG A 92 -16.76 7.15 73.40
CA ARG A 92 -17.74 6.40 72.60
C ARG A 92 -18.15 7.17 71.34
N LYS A 93 -18.31 8.50 71.42
CA LYS A 93 -18.64 9.33 70.25
C LYS A 93 -17.48 9.39 69.27
N ASP A 94 -16.25 9.57 69.76
CA ASP A 94 -15.05 9.60 68.92
C ASP A 94 -14.82 8.27 68.18
N LYS A 95 -15.09 7.14 68.86
CA LYS A 95 -15.01 5.82 68.23
C LYS A 95 -16.07 5.63 67.14
N GLN A 96 -17.26 6.20 67.29
CA GLN A 96 -18.30 6.12 66.26
C GLN A 96 -17.96 7.01 65.05
N ILE A 97 -17.44 8.22 65.29
CA ILE A 97 -17.01 9.14 64.23
C ILE A 97 -15.90 8.49 63.38
N SER A 98 -14.87 7.90 64.03
CA SER A 98 -13.78 7.26 63.29
C SER A 98 -14.24 6.03 62.48
N VAL A 99 -15.21 5.26 62.97
CA VAL A 99 -15.81 4.15 62.19
C VAL A 99 -16.59 4.68 60.97
N ILE A 100 -17.35 5.76 61.12
CA ILE A 100 -18.08 6.38 60.01
C ILE A 100 -17.11 6.93 58.96
N GLU A 101 -16.02 7.57 59.39
CA GLU A 101 -14.96 8.06 58.49
C GLU A 101 -14.28 6.91 57.75
N GLN A 102 -13.93 5.82 58.43
CA GLN A 102 -13.36 4.62 57.80
C GLN A 102 -14.31 3.99 56.77
N GLN A 103 -15.61 3.95 57.06
CA GLN A 103 -16.60 3.47 56.10
C GLN A 103 -16.71 4.38 54.88
N LYS A 104 -16.63 5.71 55.08
CA LYS A 104 -16.66 6.68 53.99
C LYS A 104 -15.42 6.55 53.11
N THR A 105 -14.23 6.51 53.69
CA THR A 105 -12.97 6.35 52.93
C THR A 105 -12.93 5.01 52.19
N LEU A 106 -13.46 3.94 52.79
CA LEU A 106 -13.58 2.65 52.10
C LEU A 106 -14.54 2.74 50.89
N LYS A 107 -15.71 3.37 51.05
CA LYS A 107 -16.64 3.59 49.93
C LYS A 107 -16.04 4.46 48.83
N ASP A 108 -15.34 5.52 49.20
CA ASP A 108 -14.68 6.42 48.25
C ASP A 108 -13.57 5.70 47.49
N SER A 109 -12.79 4.83 48.16
CA SER A 109 -11.76 4.03 47.51
C SER A 109 -12.33 2.94 46.58
N ILE A 110 -13.43 2.28 46.95
CA ILE A 110 -14.16 1.35 46.06
C ILE A 110 -14.65 2.08 44.81
N LYS A 111 -15.29 3.25 44.99
CA LYS A 111 -15.80 4.07 43.88
C LYS A 111 -14.66 4.56 42.99
N LEU A 112 -13.54 4.95 43.57
CA LEU A 112 -12.34 5.35 42.81
C LEU A 112 -11.79 4.17 41.99
N ASN A 113 -11.73 2.98 42.58
CA ASN A 113 -11.27 1.78 41.87
C ASN A 113 -12.22 1.38 40.75
N GLU A 114 -13.54 1.52 40.95
CA GLU A 114 -14.53 1.29 39.90
C GLU A 114 -14.36 2.28 38.74
N LEU A 115 -14.15 3.57 39.04
CA LEU A 115 -13.89 4.58 38.02
C LEU A 115 -12.57 4.31 37.27
N LYS A 116 -11.51 3.89 37.96
CA LYS A 116 -10.25 3.48 37.34
C LYS A 116 -10.44 2.25 36.44
N ALA A 117 -11.15 1.22 36.91
CA ALA A 117 -11.45 0.04 36.11
C ALA A 117 -12.25 0.41 34.84
N LYS A 118 -13.30 1.23 34.98
CA LYS A 118 -14.09 1.74 33.84
C LYS A 118 -13.24 2.52 32.85
N ASN A 119 -12.31 3.34 33.33
CA ASN A 119 -11.40 4.09 32.47
C ASN A 119 -10.45 3.13 31.71
N ILE A 120 -9.83 2.17 32.41
CA ILE A 120 -8.98 1.14 31.80
C ILE A 120 -9.75 0.36 30.73
N PHE A 121 -10.97 -0.11 31.04
CA PHE A 121 -11.81 -0.81 30.06
C PHE A 121 -12.19 0.06 28.86
N ALA A 122 -12.43 1.36 29.06
CA ALA A 122 -12.71 2.29 27.96
C ALA A 122 -11.47 2.50 27.08
N PHE A 123 -10.30 2.67 27.69
CA PHE A 123 -9.02 2.80 26.99
C PHE A 123 -8.69 1.53 26.20
N ASP A 124 -8.82 0.35 26.82
CA ASP A 124 -8.59 -0.94 26.16
C ASP A 124 -9.54 -1.15 24.99
N ARG A 125 -10.82 -0.75 25.12
CA ARG A 125 -11.77 -0.82 24.00
C ARG A 125 -11.35 0.05 22.83
N VAL A 126 -10.92 1.28 23.09
CA VAL A 126 -10.42 2.19 22.04
C VAL A 126 -9.16 1.60 21.39
N LYS A 127 -8.23 1.11 22.21
CA LYS A 127 -6.99 0.48 21.73
C LYS A 127 -7.26 -0.74 20.86
N VAL A 128 -8.13 -1.65 21.28
CA VAL A 128 -8.54 -2.82 20.48
C VAL A 128 -9.23 -2.40 19.19
N GLY A 129 -10.06 -1.34 19.22
CA GLY A 129 -10.64 -0.76 18.02
C GLY A 129 -9.60 -0.29 17.02
N GLN A 130 -8.61 0.47 17.48
CA GLN A 130 -7.48 0.95 16.66
C GLN A 130 -6.61 -0.21 16.14
N GLU A 131 -6.34 -1.23 16.96
CA GLU A 131 -5.59 -2.42 16.55
C GLU A 131 -6.33 -3.20 15.45
N ASN A 132 -7.65 -3.32 15.54
CA ASN A 132 -8.48 -3.94 14.50
C ASN A 132 -8.45 -3.13 13.20
N GLU A 133 -8.49 -1.80 13.26
CA GLU A 133 -8.34 -0.94 12.07
C GLU A 133 -6.95 -1.08 11.44
N ILE A 134 -5.89 -1.11 12.25
CA ILE A 134 -4.52 -1.36 11.78
C ILE A 134 -4.41 -2.73 11.10
N GLN A 135 -5.04 -3.76 11.68
CA GLN A 135 -5.05 -5.09 11.10
C GLN A 135 -5.76 -5.12 9.75
N LYS A 136 -6.94 -4.49 9.64
CA LYS A 136 -7.65 -4.34 8.36
C LYS A 136 -6.82 -3.59 7.32
N MET A 137 -6.19 -2.47 7.70
CA MET A 137 -5.31 -1.72 6.79
C MET A 137 -4.11 -2.56 6.33
N LYS A 138 -3.53 -3.38 7.20
CA LYS A 138 -2.43 -4.30 6.82
C LYS A 138 -2.91 -5.37 5.84
N GLU A 139 -4.10 -5.92 6.04
CA GLU A 139 -4.71 -6.89 5.13
C GLU A 139 -4.98 -6.25 3.76
N GLU A 140 -5.56 -5.04 3.71
CA GLU A 140 -5.79 -4.29 2.48
C GLU A 140 -4.47 -3.97 1.74
N ILE A 141 -3.43 -3.52 2.45
CA ILE A 141 -2.10 -3.28 1.86
C ILE A 141 -1.53 -4.58 1.28
N THR A 142 -1.69 -5.69 1.97
CA THR A 142 -1.19 -7.00 1.51
C THR A 142 -1.94 -7.44 0.25
N GLN A 143 -3.26 -7.31 0.22
CA GLN A 143 -4.07 -7.58 -0.96
C GLN A 143 -3.70 -6.67 -2.13
N SER A 144 -3.50 -5.37 -1.87
CA SER A 144 -3.09 -4.41 -2.90
C SER A 144 -1.72 -4.74 -3.48
N LYS A 145 -0.74 -5.11 -2.65
CA LYS A 145 0.59 -5.54 -3.11
C LYS A 145 0.54 -6.81 -3.94
N ASN A 146 -0.27 -7.79 -3.55
CA ASN A 146 -0.44 -9.01 -4.32
C ASN A 146 -1.06 -8.71 -5.70
N ARG A 147 -2.10 -7.87 -5.73
CA ARG A 147 -2.74 -7.43 -6.97
C ARG A 147 -1.78 -6.64 -7.86
N GLU A 148 -0.95 -5.77 -7.29
CA GLU A 148 0.08 -5.05 -8.02
C GLU A 148 1.11 -6.03 -8.62
N GLY A 149 1.54 -7.04 -7.86
CA GLY A 149 2.43 -8.09 -8.35
C GLY A 149 1.85 -8.89 -9.51
N GLU A 150 0.55 -9.20 -9.48
CA GLU A 150 -0.16 -9.83 -10.60
C GLU A 150 -0.22 -8.90 -11.83
N LEU A 151 -0.59 -7.63 -11.65
CA LEU A 151 -0.63 -6.65 -12.73
C LEU A 151 0.74 -6.41 -13.37
N VAL A 152 1.82 -6.45 -12.59
CA VAL A 152 3.19 -6.35 -13.11
C VAL A 152 3.51 -7.56 -13.99
N LYS A 153 3.18 -8.78 -13.54
CA LYS A 153 3.36 -10.00 -14.36
C LYS A 153 2.56 -9.95 -15.65
N ASP A 154 1.30 -9.53 -15.59
CA ASP A 154 0.45 -9.40 -16.77
C ASP A 154 1.02 -8.37 -17.76
N LYS A 155 1.54 -7.25 -17.24
CA LYS A 155 2.21 -6.24 -18.05
C LYS A 155 3.49 -6.76 -18.69
N GLU A 156 4.31 -7.51 -17.96
CA GLU A 156 5.53 -8.13 -18.49
C GLU A 156 5.22 -9.13 -19.60
N ASN A 157 4.21 -9.98 -19.41
CA ASN A 157 3.73 -10.90 -20.43
C ASN A 157 3.23 -10.16 -21.68
N ALA A 158 2.40 -9.12 -21.51
CA ALA A 158 1.91 -8.32 -22.63
C ALA A 158 3.02 -7.57 -23.39
N ILE A 159 4.08 -7.14 -22.69
CA ILE A 159 5.27 -6.54 -23.32
C ILE A 159 6.02 -7.59 -24.14
N LYS A 160 6.20 -8.79 -23.58
CA LYS A 160 6.84 -9.90 -24.29
C LYS A 160 6.09 -10.27 -25.57
N ASP A 161 4.78 -10.48 -25.47
CA ASP A 161 3.94 -10.81 -26.63
C ASP A 161 4.00 -9.73 -27.73
N LYS A 162 4.02 -8.45 -27.32
CA LYS A 162 4.19 -7.34 -28.26
C LYS A 162 5.56 -7.34 -28.93
N ASN A 163 6.62 -7.63 -28.19
CA ASN A 163 7.97 -7.69 -28.74
C ASN A 163 8.11 -8.86 -29.73
N ASP A 164 7.53 -10.01 -29.42
CA ASP A 164 7.53 -11.17 -30.30
C ASP A 164 6.78 -10.85 -31.61
N ALA A 165 5.57 -10.26 -31.51
CA ALA A 165 4.81 -9.82 -32.68
C ALA A 165 5.54 -8.74 -33.51
N LEU A 166 6.27 -7.83 -32.85
CA LEU A 166 7.05 -6.79 -33.53
C LEU A 166 8.27 -7.38 -34.26
N SER A 167 8.92 -8.38 -33.65
CA SER A 167 10.00 -9.15 -34.29
C SER A 167 9.52 -9.86 -35.56
N GLU A 168 8.36 -10.53 -35.49
CA GLU A 168 7.76 -11.18 -36.66
C GLU A 168 7.41 -10.18 -37.77
N LYS A 169 6.81 -9.04 -37.42
CA LYS A 169 6.53 -7.97 -38.40
C LYS A 169 7.79 -7.44 -39.05
N ASN A 170 8.87 -7.25 -38.29
CA ASN A 170 10.14 -6.80 -38.84
C ASN A 170 10.73 -7.81 -39.83
N LYS A 171 10.61 -9.11 -39.54
CA LYS A 171 11.01 -10.18 -40.48
C LYS A 171 10.19 -10.12 -41.77
N ALA A 172 8.87 -10.00 -41.67
CA ALA A 172 7.98 -9.89 -42.83
C ALA A 172 8.25 -8.62 -43.67
N ILE A 173 8.57 -7.49 -43.02
CA ILE A 173 8.97 -6.25 -43.70
C ILE A 173 10.28 -6.46 -44.46
N LYS A 174 11.27 -7.11 -43.85
CA LYS A 174 12.55 -7.41 -44.51
C LYS A 174 12.34 -8.27 -45.76
N GLU A 175 11.55 -9.35 -45.64
CA GLU A 175 11.20 -10.22 -46.76
C GLU A 175 10.48 -9.46 -47.88
N LYS A 176 9.53 -8.58 -47.54
CA LYS A 176 8.86 -7.71 -48.53
C LYS A 176 9.81 -6.73 -49.20
N ASN A 177 10.74 -6.13 -48.45
CA ASN A 177 11.72 -5.20 -49.00
C ASN A 177 12.66 -5.91 -49.98
N ASP A 178 13.08 -7.14 -49.67
CA ASP A 178 13.90 -7.94 -50.57
C ASP A 178 13.11 -8.32 -51.85
N ALA A 179 11.83 -8.68 -51.71
CA ALA A 179 10.95 -8.91 -52.86
C ALA A 179 10.76 -7.65 -53.74
N ILE A 180 10.62 -6.47 -53.13
CA ILE A 180 10.53 -5.18 -53.85
C ILE A 180 11.82 -4.93 -54.64
N LYS A 181 13.00 -5.11 -54.03
CA LYS A 181 14.28 -4.97 -54.76
C LYS A 181 14.37 -5.90 -55.97
N HIS A 182 13.97 -7.16 -55.81
CA HIS A 182 13.95 -8.10 -56.93
C HIS A 182 13.00 -7.65 -58.03
N ARG A 183 11.82 -7.15 -57.66
CA ARG A 183 10.83 -6.63 -58.61
C ARG A 183 11.34 -5.37 -59.32
N ASP A 184 12.01 -4.46 -58.62
CA ASP A 184 12.58 -3.24 -59.19
C ASP A 184 13.68 -3.57 -60.21
N VAL A 185 14.53 -4.56 -59.93
CA VAL A 185 15.51 -5.09 -60.90
C VAL A 185 14.80 -5.68 -62.13
N ALA A 186 13.71 -6.41 -61.94
CA ALA A 186 12.92 -6.95 -63.05
C ALA A 186 12.30 -5.82 -63.90
N TYR A 187 11.74 -4.78 -63.27
CA TYR A 187 11.21 -3.61 -63.97
C TYR A 187 12.29 -2.86 -64.75
N GLN A 188 13.48 -2.65 -64.18
CA GLN A 188 14.61 -2.04 -64.90
C GLN A 188 15.03 -2.84 -66.13
N LYS A 189 15.05 -4.18 -66.03
CA LYS A 189 15.32 -5.06 -67.17
C LYS A 189 14.25 -4.92 -68.26
N LEU A 190 12.98 -4.89 -67.85
CA LEU A 190 11.84 -4.78 -68.77
C LEU A 190 11.77 -3.41 -69.45
N ASP A 191 12.06 -2.33 -68.73
CA ASP A 191 12.20 -0.97 -69.29
C ASP A 191 13.34 -0.91 -70.32
N LYS A 192 14.51 -1.48 -70.00
CA LYS A 192 15.63 -1.58 -70.96
C LYS A 192 15.22 -2.36 -72.21
N GLN A 193 14.47 -3.45 -72.04
CA GLN A 193 13.98 -4.27 -73.14
C GLN A 193 12.97 -3.50 -74.01
N SER A 194 12.01 -2.79 -73.40
CA SER A 194 11.04 -1.95 -74.12
C SER A 194 11.73 -0.85 -74.94
N LYS A 195 12.77 -0.20 -74.40
CA LYS A 195 13.57 0.78 -75.14
C LYS A 195 14.28 0.18 -76.34
N LEU A 196 14.84 -1.03 -76.21
CA LEU A 196 15.46 -1.74 -77.33
C LEU A 196 14.43 -2.10 -78.42
N TYR A 197 13.23 -2.52 -78.03
CA TYR A 197 12.14 -2.78 -78.99
C TYR A 197 11.75 -1.53 -79.78
N HIS A 198 11.50 -0.40 -79.10
CA HIS A 198 11.18 0.86 -79.79
C HIS A 198 12.30 1.35 -80.70
N GLN A 199 13.56 1.14 -80.30
CA GLN A 199 14.70 1.45 -81.17
C GLN A 199 14.71 0.56 -82.43
N CYS A 200 14.46 -0.74 -82.28
CA CYS A 200 14.38 -1.67 -83.40
C CYS A 200 13.22 -1.34 -84.35
N GLU A 201 12.07 -0.93 -83.80
CA GLU A 201 10.88 -0.51 -84.56
C GLU A 201 11.18 0.75 -85.39
N SER A 202 11.82 1.76 -84.78
CA SER A 202 12.25 2.98 -85.49
C SER A 202 13.25 2.70 -86.62
N GLU A 203 14.21 1.79 -86.41
CA GLU A 203 15.19 1.40 -87.44
C GLU A 203 14.51 0.61 -88.59
N LEU A 204 13.48 -0.18 -88.27
CA LEU A 204 12.69 -0.90 -89.28
C LEU A 204 11.86 0.08 -90.13
N ASP A 205 11.22 1.07 -89.51
CA ASP A 205 10.47 2.11 -90.20
C ASP A 205 11.36 2.93 -91.16
N GLU A 206 12.59 3.24 -90.74
CA GLU A 206 13.58 3.94 -91.57
C GLU A 206 13.97 3.09 -92.80
N LEU A 207 14.17 1.78 -92.61
CA LEU A 207 14.41 0.83 -93.70
C LEU A 207 13.22 0.74 -94.67
N ILE A 208 11.99 0.69 -94.17
CA ILE A 208 10.77 0.65 -94.99
C ILE A 208 10.67 1.93 -95.84
N LEU A 209 10.91 3.10 -95.24
CA LEU A 209 10.96 4.39 -95.94
C LEU A 209 12.04 4.41 -97.03
N PHE A 210 13.24 3.92 -96.74
CA PHE A 210 14.33 3.81 -97.71
C PHE A 210 13.93 2.95 -98.92
N ILE A 211 13.33 1.78 -98.69
CA ILE A 211 12.86 0.88 -99.76
C ILE A 211 11.76 1.55 -100.59
N THR A 212 10.79 2.18 -99.93
CA THR A 212 9.66 2.85 -100.58
C THR A 212 10.15 4.02 -101.46
N SER A 213 11.19 4.73 -101.03
CA SER A 213 11.81 5.83 -101.78
C SER A 213 12.59 5.39 -103.03
N LYS A 214 13.10 4.15 -103.06
CA LYS A 214 13.89 3.59 -104.17
C LYS A 214 13.04 3.11 -105.35
N GLY A 215 11.71 3.08 -105.21
CA GLY A 215 10.77 2.73 -106.27
C GLY A 215 10.70 1.22 -106.54
N VAL A 216 9.49 0.65 -106.45
CA VAL A 216 9.19 -0.80 -106.60
C VAL A 216 9.55 -1.36 -107.99
N ASN A 217 9.83 -0.53 -108.99
CA ASN A 217 10.07 -0.96 -110.37
C ASN A 217 11.52 -1.33 -110.70
N GLY A 218 12.38 -1.56 -109.69
CA GLY A 218 13.80 -1.88 -109.89
C GLY A 218 14.40 -2.91 -108.92
N ILE A 219 13.60 -3.76 -108.27
CA ILE A 219 14.12 -4.76 -107.34
C ILE A 219 14.67 -5.96 -108.13
N SER A 220 15.92 -5.84 -108.58
CA SER A 220 16.75 -6.97 -109.03
C SER A 220 17.04 -7.92 -107.85
N GLY A 221 17.17 -9.22 -108.12
CA GLY A 221 17.34 -10.28 -107.11
C GLY A 221 18.49 -10.11 -106.11
N ASN A 222 19.46 -9.22 -106.38
CA ASN A 222 20.53 -8.89 -105.44
C ASN A 222 20.07 -8.00 -104.27
N ILE A 223 19.10 -7.11 -104.48
CA ILE A 223 18.59 -6.21 -103.41
C ILE A 223 17.75 -6.99 -102.39
N SER A 224 17.07 -8.06 -102.83
CA SER A 224 16.31 -8.95 -101.95
C SER A 224 17.21 -9.67 -100.94
N ASN A 225 18.39 -10.14 -101.36
CA ASN A 225 19.33 -10.84 -100.48
C ASN A 225 20.02 -9.90 -99.49
N GLU A 226 20.45 -8.70 -99.91
CA GLU A 226 21.00 -7.69 -98.99
C GLU A 226 19.97 -7.21 -97.96
N LEU A 227 18.70 -7.10 -98.37
CA LEU A 227 17.59 -6.76 -97.48
C LEU A 227 17.33 -7.89 -96.48
N TYR A 228 17.29 -9.14 -96.96
CA TYR A 228 17.10 -10.31 -96.11
C TYR A 228 18.24 -10.46 -95.11
N ASP A 229 19.49 -10.23 -95.53
CA ASP A 229 20.66 -10.27 -94.65
C ASP A 229 20.68 -9.12 -93.66
N SER A 230 20.25 -7.91 -94.04
CA SER A 230 20.12 -6.77 -93.14
C SER A 230 19.02 -6.99 -92.09
N MET A 231 17.83 -7.45 -92.51
CA MET A 231 16.75 -7.84 -91.60
C MET A 231 17.18 -9.00 -90.69
N ARG A 232 17.85 -10.02 -91.24
CA ARG A 232 18.35 -11.15 -90.47
C ARG A 232 19.44 -10.74 -89.49
N LYS A 233 20.28 -9.77 -89.83
CA LYS A 233 21.29 -9.18 -88.93
C LYS A 233 20.62 -8.40 -87.80
N ILE A 234 19.63 -7.55 -88.09
CA ILE A 234 18.85 -6.84 -87.07
C ILE A 234 18.13 -7.84 -86.14
N ILE A 235 17.50 -8.88 -86.69
CA ILE A 235 16.83 -9.93 -85.92
C ILE A 235 17.84 -10.75 -85.08
N LYS A 236 18.99 -11.14 -85.64
CA LYS A 236 20.00 -11.91 -84.91
C LYS A 236 20.74 -11.10 -83.84
N GLU A 237 21.09 -9.85 -84.11
CA GLU A 237 21.88 -9.04 -83.19
C GLU A 237 21.01 -8.42 -82.08
N LYS A 238 19.74 -8.11 -82.36
CA LYS A 238 18.89 -7.36 -81.41
C LYS A 238 17.72 -8.14 -80.82
N LEU A 239 17.12 -9.09 -81.55
CA LEU A 239 16.00 -9.92 -81.04
C LEU A 239 16.47 -11.24 -80.39
N TYR A 240 17.68 -11.71 -80.69
CA TYR A 240 18.26 -12.94 -80.11
C TYR A 240 18.95 -12.74 -78.75
N ILE A 241 18.61 -11.66 -78.03
CA ILE A 241 18.90 -11.51 -76.59
C ILE A 241 17.63 -11.88 -75.82
N ASN A 242 17.17 -13.12 -75.96
CA ASN A 242 16.18 -13.68 -75.05
C ASN A 242 16.55 -15.12 -74.66
N PRO A 243 17.33 -15.31 -73.58
CA PRO A 243 17.59 -16.64 -73.02
C PRO A 243 16.47 -17.13 -72.08
N TYR A 244 15.37 -16.40 -71.90
CA TYR A 244 14.37 -16.70 -70.86
C TYR A 244 12.98 -17.08 -71.39
N LEU A 245 12.81 -17.24 -72.71
CA LEU A 245 11.72 -18.03 -73.26
C LEU A 245 12.25 -19.44 -73.59
N SER A 246 12.50 -20.25 -72.56
CA SER A 246 12.37 -21.70 -72.71
C SER A 246 10.87 -22.01 -72.88
N ILE A 247 10.35 -21.72 -74.06
CA ILE A 247 9.11 -22.31 -74.55
C ILE A 247 9.48 -23.74 -74.94
N ASP A 248 8.74 -24.67 -74.33
CA ASP A 248 8.74 -26.10 -74.57
C ASP A 248 8.92 -26.42 -76.07
N SER A 249 9.79 -27.39 -76.36
CA SER A 249 10.41 -27.68 -77.65
C SER A 249 9.47 -28.31 -78.69
N ASN A 250 8.34 -27.67 -78.98
CA ASN A 250 7.32 -28.19 -79.90
C ASN A 250 6.72 -27.15 -80.88
N MET A 251 7.36 -26.00 -81.09
CA MET A 251 6.88 -24.97 -82.04
C MET A 251 7.75 -24.81 -83.28
N ASP A 252 8.36 -25.90 -83.78
CA ASP A 252 9.38 -25.85 -84.84
C ASP A 252 8.87 -25.87 -86.30
N TYR A 253 7.56 -25.75 -86.57
CA TYR A 253 7.08 -25.81 -87.97
C TYR A 253 6.02 -24.78 -88.40
N TYR A 254 5.51 -23.92 -87.50
CA TYR A 254 4.34 -23.09 -87.84
C TYR A 254 4.62 -21.63 -88.24
N THR A 255 5.76 -21.06 -87.87
CA THR A 255 6.07 -19.63 -88.11
C THR A 255 6.95 -19.37 -89.32
N ALA A 256 7.67 -20.37 -89.85
CA ALA A 256 8.43 -20.24 -91.10
C ALA A 256 7.54 -20.33 -92.36
N GLY A 257 6.38 -20.98 -92.28
CA GLY A 257 5.44 -21.11 -93.40
C GLY A 257 4.67 -19.82 -93.70
N LYS A 258 4.22 -19.09 -92.66
CA LYS A 258 3.35 -17.91 -92.84
C LYS A 258 4.01 -16.67 -93.43
N PHE A 259 5.35 -16.55 -93.39
CA PHE A 259 6.03 -15.43 -94.03
C PHE A 259 6.24 -15.62 -95.53
N ARG A 260 6.18 -16.87 -96.02
CA ARG A 260 6.28 -17.19 -97.45
C ARG A 260 4.98 -16.86 -98.18
N ASP A 261 3.85 -17.02 -97.51
CA ASP A 261 2.52 -16.85 -98.12
C ASP A 261 2.06 -15.38 -98.20
N VAL A 262 2.72 -14.45 -97.52
CA VAL A 262 2.36 -13.01 -97.54
C VAL A 262 2.99 -12.26 -98.72
N ILE A 263 3.99 -12.83 -99.41
CA ILE A 263 4.75 -12.12 -100.46
C ILE A 263 4.26 -12.43 -101.88
N LEU A 264 3.35 -13.39 -102.09
CA LEU A 264 2.97 -13.84 -103.44
C LEU A 264 1.51 -13.64 -103.90
N ASP A 265 0.62 -12.96 -103.16
CA ASP A 265 -0.70 -12.60 -103.73
C ASP A 265 -1.22 -11.24 -103.21
N THR A 266 -1.13 -10.21 -104.06
CA THR A 266 -1.91 -8.94 -104.00
C THR A 266 -3.22 -9.08 -104.79
N PRO A 267 -4.29 -8.23 -104.69
CA PRO A 267 -4.54 -7.03 -103.85
C PRO A 267 -5.98 -7.01 -103.22
N ASN A 268 -6.36 -5.88 -102.59
CA ASN A 268 -7.70 -5.46 -102.11
C ASN A 268 -8.20 -5.89 -100.72
N ILE A 269 -8.01 -4.94 -99.80
CA ILE A 269 -8.83 -4.47 -98.68
C ILE A 269 -10.30 -4.96 -98.70
N ALA A 270 -10.72 -5.68 -97.64
CA ALA A 270 -11.94 -5.37 -96.87
C ALA A 270 -12.12 -6.32 -95.65
N ILE A 271 -12.01 -5.72 -94.45
CA ILE A 271 -12.79 -6.02 -93.24
C ILE A 271 -12.68 -7.45 -92.67
N LYS A 272 -11.78 -7.62 -91.69
CA LYS A 272 -12.14 -8.20 -90.38
C LYS A 272 -11.10 -7.83 -89.31
N TYR A 273 -11.16 -6.59 -88.83
CA TYR A 273 -10.64 -6.26 -87.50
C TYR A 273 -11.52 -6.95 -86.48
N THR A 274 -11.03 -8.03 -85.87
CA THR A 274 -11.39 -8.46 -84.50
C THR A 274 -10.57 -9.69 -84.15
N THR A 275 -10.11 -9.74 -82.89
CA THR A 275 -9.63 -10.92 -82.13
C THR A 275 -8.14 -11.14 -81.91
N GLU A 276 -7.27 -10.13 -82.02
CA GLU A 276 -5.94 -10.18 -81.37
C GLU A 276 -5.85 -9.36 -80.07
N ALA A 277 -6.74 -8.38 -79.86
CA ALA A 277 -6.91 -7.72 -78.57
C ALA A 277 -7.57 -8.62 -77.50
N GLU A 278 -8.31 -9.67 -77.91
CA GLU A 278 -8.93 -10.63 -76.97
C GLU A 278 -7.95 -11.69 -76.46
N LEU A 279 -6.94 -12.05 -77.26
CA LEU A 279 -5.88 -12.99 -76.84
C LEU A 279 -4.93 -12.35 -75.81
N PHE A 280 -4.69 -11.03 -75.91
CA PHE A 280 -3.87 -10.31 -74.93
C PHE A 280 -4.62 -10.05 -73.61
N SER A 281 -5.95 -9.84 -73.66
CA SER A 281 -6.79 -9.74 -72.46
C SER A 281 -6.95 -11.08 -71.72
N LYS A 282 -7.01 -12.20 -72.47
CA LYS A 282 -7.15 -13.54 -71.87
C LYS A 282 -5.86 -14.01 -71.18
N TYR A 283 -4.69 -13.62 -71.68
CA TYR A 283 -3.40 -13.98 -71.06
C TYR A 283 -3.10 -13.18 -69.77
N LEU A 284 -3.62 -11.96 -69.65
CA LEU A 284 -3.58 -11.17 -68.40
C LEU A 284 -4.61 -11.63 -67.35
N SER A 285 -5.59 -12.45 -67.75
CA SER A 285 -6.63 -12.97 -66.84
C SER A 285 -6.28 -14.27 -66.12
N THR A 286 -5.16 -14.91 -66.46
CA THR A 286 -4.68 -16.14 -65.82
C THR A 286 -3.39 -15.91 -65.04
N SER A 287 -3.44 -15.00 -64.07
CA SER A 287 -2.51 -15.04 -62.93
C SER A 287 -3.25 -15.68 -61.73
N ASN A 288 -2.64 -16.72 -61.18
CA ASN A 288 -3.08 -17.47 -60.01
C ASN A 288 -3.07 -16.61 -58.72
N PHE A 289 -3.91 -15.58 -58.64
CA PHE A 289 -4.03 -14.73 -57.45
C PHE A 289 -5.36 -14.91 -56.69
N ILE A 290 -6.30 -15.70 -57.23
CA ILE A 290 -7.63 -15.88 -56.61
C ILE A 290 -7.75 -17.19 -55.81
N ASN A 291 -6.88 -18.18 -56.03
CA ASN A 291 -6.94 -19.46 -55.31
C ASN A 291 -6.18 -19.50 -53.97
N SER A 292 -5.71 -18.36 -53.44
CA SER A 292 -5.00 -18.28 -52.15
C SER A 292 -5.61 -17.32 -51.13
N LEU A 293 -6.81 -16.79 -51.39
CA LEU A 293 -7.52 -15.90 -50.45
C LEU A 293 -8.58 -16.69 -49.67
N ASN A 294 -8.46 -16.74 -48.35
CA ASN A 294 -9.49 -17.29 -47.47
C ASN A 294 -10.75 -16.38 -47.48
N LEU A 295 -11.92 -16.96 -47.22
CA LEU A 295 -13.26 -16.35 -47.29
C LEU A 295 -13.37 -14.98 -46.59
N GLU A 296 -12.63 -14.77 -45.50
CA GLU A 296 -12.57 -13.48 -44.78
C GLU A 296 -11.93 -12.34 -45.58
N GLN A 297 -10.95 -12.64 -46.42
CA GLN A 297 -10.25 -11.62 -47.22
C GLN A 297 -11.08 -11.20 -48.44
N LEU A 298 -11.90 -12.11 -48.99
CA LEU A 298 -12.89 -11.79 -50.01
C LEU A 298 -14.03 -10.91 -49.46
N MET A 299 -14.47 -11.16 -48.22
CA MET A 299 -15.45 -10.30 -47.53
C MET A 299 -14.95 -8.87 -47.29
N TYR A 300 -13.68 -8.69 -46.93
CA TYR A 300 -13.11 -7.37 -46.68
C TYR A 300 -13.00 -6.50 -47.95
N ILE A 301 -12.66 -7.13 -49.08
CA ILE A 301 -12.56 -6.46 -50.38
C ILE A 301 -13.97 -6.07 -50.90
N GLN A 302 -14.97 -6.92 -50.68
CA GLN A 302 -16.36 -6.65 -51.07
C GLN A 302 -16.99 -5.51 -50.25
N LEU A 303 -16.65 -5.40 -48.96
CA LEU A 303 -17.07 -4.28 -48.10
C LEU A 303 -16.42 -2.96 -48.52
N HIS A 304 -15.14 -2.99 -48.92
CA HIS A 304 -14.39 -1.80 -49.31
C HIS A 304 -14.80 -1.26 -50.69
N LEU A 305 -15.20 -2.14 -51.61
CA LEU A 305 -15.73 -1.76 -52.92
C LEU A 305 -17.19 -1.27 -52.86
N SER A 306 -17.99 -1.74 -51.91
CA SER A 306 -19.36 -1.25 -51.66
C SER A 306 -19.36 0.20 -51.14
N ASN A 307 -18.46 0.54 -50.21
CA ASN A 307 -18.34 1.91 -49.68
C ASN A 307 -17.83 2.95 -50.71
N LYS A 308 -17.14 2.52 -51.76
CA LYS A 308 -16.65 3.43 -52.82
C LYS A 308 -17.72 3.81 -53.85
N LYS A 309 -18.86 3.10 -53.89
CA LYS A 309 -20.02 3.47 -54.72
C LYS A 309 -20.97 4.46 -54.05
N VAL A 310 -20.83 4.72 -52.75
CA VAL A 310 -21.69 5.66 -51.99
C VAL A 310 -21.15 7.10 -52.01
N THR A 311 -19.92 7.32 -52.48
CA THR A 311 -19.28 8.67 -52.53
C THR A 311 -19.14 9.23 -53.95
N ARG A 312 -19.91 8.71 -54.91
CA ARG A 312 -20.15 9.34 -56.22
C ARG A 312 -21.67 9.45 -56.47
N LYS A 313 -22.31 10.32 -55.71
CA LYS A 313 -23.48 11.10 -56.09
C LYS A 313 -23.34 12.46 -55.42
#